data_AF-A0A7K2NRT7-F1
#
_entry.id   AF-A0A7K2NRT7-F1
#
_cell.length_a   1.000
_cell.length_b   1.000
_cell.length_c   1.000
_cell.angle_alpha   90.00
_cell.angle_beta   90.00
_cell.angle_gamma   90.00
#
_symmetry.space_group_name_H-M   'P 1'
#
loop_
_entity.id
_entity.type
_entity.pdbx_description
1 polymer ?
#
loop_
_entity_poly.entity_id
_entity_poly.type
_entity_poly.pdbx_seq_one_letter_code
_entity_poly.pdbx_strand_id
1 'polypeptide(L)'
;VPVARDVKLAATLPTYAPATAATAVTTVTAAPAGSVVVECVQEHGRTRIHVVTEGYDRSWNVQFPRAIREPGARYVVDALHAASGGFYRVRGDIRRLR
;
A
#
# COMPACT_ATOMS: atom_id res chain seq x y z
N VAL A 1 56.67 18.97 -9.93
CA VAL A 1 55.44 19.21 -10.74
C VAL A 1 54.85 17.85 -11.09
N PRO A 2 53.67 17.43 -10.59
CA PRO A 2 53.09 16.15 -10.96
C PRO A 2 52.16 16.31 -12.17
N VAL A 3 52.23 15.33 -13.08
CA VAL A 3 51.54 15.31 -14.38
C VAL A 3 50.18 14.63 -14.20
N ALA A 4 49.09 15.30 -14.61
CA ALA A 4 47.74 14.74 -14.50
C ALA A 4 47.55 13.58 -15.50
N ARG A 5 47.14 12.41 -14.99
CA ARG A 5 46.74 11.25 -15.81
C ARG A 5 45.26 11.35 -16.13
N ASP A 6 44.96 11.39 -17.41
CA ASP A 6 43.61 11.33 -17.96
C ASP A 6 43.00 9.95 -17.67
N VAL A 7 41.90 9.90 -16.91
CA VAL A 7 41.14 8.67 -16.66
C VAL A 7 39.76 8.83 -17.28
N LYS A 8 39.66 8.33 -18.51
CA LYS A 8 38.40 8.08 -19.21
C LYS A 8 37.73 6.84 -18.61
N LEU A 9 36.87 7.03 -17.60
CA LEU A 9 35.88 6.03 -17.20
C LEU A 9 34.52 6.42 -17.78
N ALA A 10 34.30 6.06 -19.04
CA ALA A 10 32.95 5.97 -19.59
C ALA A 10 32.35 4.62 -19.17
N ALA A 11 32.01 4.50 -17.89
CA ALA A 11 31.13 3.44 -17.42
C ALA A 11 29.69 3.88 -17.71
N THR A 12 29.09 3.31 -18.75
CA THR A 12 27.67 3.44 -19.06
C THR A 12 26.85 3.00 -17.86
N LEU A 13 26.40 3.96 -17.05
CA LEU A 13 25.36 3.73 -16.06
C LEU A 13 24.08 3.43 -16.84
N PRO A 14 23.39 2.29 -16.62
CA PRO A 14 22.05 2.13 -17.15
C PRO A 14 21.19 3.24 -16.58
N THR A 15 20.55 4.00 -17.48
CA THR A 15 19.51 4.96 -17.17
C THR A 15 18.59 4.36 -16.11
N TYR A 16 18.57 4.97 -14.92
CA TYR A 16 17.57 4.70 -13.91
C TYR A 16 16.21 5.02 -14.52
N ALA A 17 15.57 4.01 -15.10
CA ALA A 17 14.13 4.01 -15.26
C ALA A 17 13.59 4.18 -13.84
N PRO A 18 12.70 5.15 -13.57
CA PRO A 18 12.00 5.14 -12.32
C PRO A 18 11.29 3.79 -12.31
N ALA A 19 11.74 2.89 -11.44
CA ALA A 19 10.88 1.85 -10.96
C ALA A 19 9.73 2.63 -10.33
N THR A 20 8.66 2.83 -11.11
CA THR A 20 7.31 2.91 -10.60
C THR A 20 7.17 1.64 -9.78
N ALA A 21 7.65 1.71 -8.55
CA ALA A 21 7.43 0.75 -7.51
C ALA A 21 5.94 0.83 -7.26
N ALA A 22 5.19 0.14 -8.13
CA ALA A 22 3.92 -0.42 -7.79
C ALA A 22 4.24 -1.26 -6.56
N THR A 23 4.08 -0.64 -5.40
CA THR A 23 4.19 -1.26 -4.08
C THR A 23 3.43 -2.57 -4.20
N ALA A 24 4.17 -3.67 -4.37
CA ALA A 24 3.59 -4.97 -4.67
C ALA A 24 2.97 -5.43 -3.36
N VAL A 25 1.71 -5.06 -3.15
CA VAL A 25 0.96 -5.59 -2.01
C VAL A 25 0.95 -7.09 -2.18
N THR A 26 1.38 -7.80 -1.14
CA THR A 26 1.39 -9.25 -1.14
C THR A 26 -0.04 -9.75 -1.35
N THR A 27 -0.31 -10.39 -2.48
CA THR A 27 -1.62 -10.98 -2.76
C THR A 27 -1.75 -12.31 -2.03
N VAL A 28 -2.85 -12.50 -1.31
CA VAL A 28 -3.15 -13.75 -0.59
C VAL A 28 -4.51 -14.24 -1.04
N THR A 29 -4.66 -15.56 -1.14
CA THR A 29 -5.91 -16.24 -1.52
C THR A 29 -6.87 -16.46 -0.35
N ALA A 30 -6.40 -16.29 0.90
CA ALA A 30 -7.21 -16.46 2.10
C ALA A 30 -6.83 -15.42 3.16
N ALA A 31 -7.82 -14.89 3.88
CA ALA A 31 -7.60 -14.04 5.04
C ALA A 31 -7.12 -14.91 6.23
N PRO A 32 -5.96 -14.63 6.85
CA PRO A 32 -5.53 -15.34 8.05
C PRO A 32 -6.56 -15.19 9.19
N ALA A 33 -6.68 -16.20 10.05
CA ALA A 33 -7.56 -16.11 11.23
C ALA A 33 -7.10 -14.96 12.14
N GLY A 34 -8.02 -14.04 12.46
CA GLY A 34 -7.74 -12.85 13.27
C GLY A 34 -7.37 -11.58 12.49
N SER A 35 -7.29 -11.67 11.15
CA SER A 35 -7.04 -10.50 10.30
C SER A 35 -8.33 -9.72 9.98
N VAL A 36 -8.16 -8.45 9.64
CA VAL A 36 -9.26 -7.53 9.31
C VAL A 36 -9.32 -7.32 7.81
N VAL A 37 -10.49 -7.59 7.21
CA VAL A 37 -10.76 -7.39 5.80
C VAL A 37 -11.34 -6.01 5.60
N VAL A 38 -10.73 -5.25 4.69
CA VAL A 38 -11.18 -3.94 4.25
C VAL A 38 -11.42 -3.97 2.75
N GLU A 39 -12.43 -3.24 2.30
CA GLU A 39 -12.78 -3.14 0.89
C GLU A 39 -12.61 -1.70 0.44
N CYS A 40 -12.01 -1.58 -0.74
CA CYS A 40 -11.80 -0.31 -1.39
C CYS A 40 -12.98 -0.03 -2.31
N VAL A 41 -13.95 0.76 -1.85
CA VAL A 41 -15.12 1.13 -2.65
C VAL A 41 -14.87 2.44 -3.37
N GLN A 42 -15.50 2.62 -4.53
CA GLN A 42 -15.51 3.90 -5.22
C GLN A 42 -16.89 4.54 -5.08
N GLU A 43 -16.94 5.63 -4.32
CA GLU A 43 -18.17 6.37 -4.01
C GLU A 43 -18.05 7.77 -4.62
N HIS A 44 -18.96 8.13 -5.54
CA HIS A 44 -18.95 9.42 -6.23
C HIS A 44 -17.59 9.81 -6.86
N GLY A 45 -16.90 8.84 -7.46
CA GLY A 45 -15.57 9.04 -8.07
C GLY A 45 -14.41 9.18 -7.06
N ARG A 46 -14.67 9.00 -5.75
CA ARG A 46 -13.65 8.99 -4.70
C ARG A 46 -13.45 7.58 -4.19
N THR A 47 -12.20 7.14 -4.17
CA THR A 47 -11.82 5.84 -3.61
C THR A 47 -11.75 5.92 -2.10
N ARG A 48 -12.70 5.25 -1.43
CA ARG A 48 -12.76 5.11 0.03
C ARG A 48 -12.45 3.67 0.44
N ILE A 49 -11.98 3.51 1.67
CA ILE A 49 -11.76 2.18 2.25
C ILE A 49 -12.69 2.04 3.44
N HIS A 50 -13.52 1.01 3.40
CA HIS A 50 -14.39 0.62 4.51
C HIS A 50 -13.97 -0.75 5.02
N VAL A 51 -14.18 -0.97 6.31
CA VAL A 51 -13.96 -2.28 6.91
C VAL A 51 -15.16 -3.17 6.57
N VAL A 52 -14.91 -4.41 6.12
CA VAL A 52 -15.97 -5.38 5.82
C VAL A 52 -16.14 -6.37 6.98
N THR A 53 -15.07 -6.63 7.71
CA THR A 53 -15.08 -7.46 8.92
C THR A 53 -16.10 -6.98 9.94
N GLU A 54 -16.80 -7.94 10.54
CA GLU A 54 -17.79 -7.70 11.58
C GLU A 54 -17.13 -7.19 12.87
N GLY A 55 -17.82 -6.31 13.59
CA GLY A 55 -17.30 -5.69 14.82
C GLY A 55 -16.51 -4.39 14.63
N TYR A 56 -16.32 -3.93 13.39
CA TYR A 56 -15.74 -2.61 13.07
C TYR A 56 -16.78 -1.67 12.46
N ASP A 57 -16.56 -0.36 12.63
CA ASP A 57 -17.45 0.66 12.07
C ASP A 57 -17.16 0.84 10.57
N ARG A 58 -18.10 0.43 9.73
CA ARG A 58 -17.96 0.57 8.27
C ARG A 58 -17.99 2.03 7.82
N SER A 59 -18.50 2.95 8.63
CA SER A 59 -18.59 4.38 8.31
C SER A 59 -17.23 5.07 8.39
N TRP A 60 -16.26 4.46 9.09
CA TRP A 60 -14.93 5.03 9.28
C TRP A 60 -14.03 4.72 8.10
N ASN A 61 -13.26 5.73 7.71
CA ASN A 61 -12.28 5.57 6.64
C ASN A 61 -11.00 4.93 7.18
N VAL A 62 -10.37 4.06 6.40
CA VAL A 62 -9.05 3.51 6.74
C VAL A 62 -7.95 4.31 6.06
N GLN A 63 -6.93 4.71 6.82
CA GLN A 63 -5.73 5.37 6.30
C GLN A 63 -4.88 4.35 5.54
N PHE A 64 -5.14 4.23 4.25
CA PHE A 64 -4.39 3.40 3.31
C PHE A 64 -3.49 4.25 2.40
N PRO A 65 -2.30 3.80 2.00
CA PRO A 65 -1.51 4.51 0.97
C PRO A 65 -2.24 4.51 -0.37
N ARG A 66 -2.39 5.66 -1.03
CA ARG A 66 -3.09 5.75 -2.34
C ARG A 66 -2.44 4.92 -3.44
N ALA A 67 -1.13 4.68 -3.34
CA ALA A 67 -0.36 3.86 -4.28
C ALA A 67 -0.86 2.42 -4.40
N ILE A 68 -1.54 1.92 -3.38
CA ILE A 68 -2.04 0.54 -3.34
C ILE A 68 -3.57 0.46 -3.32
N ARG A 69 -4.28 1.59 -3.39
CA ARG A 69 -5.75 1.60 -3.37
C ARG A 69 -6.27 1.29 -4.76
N GLU A 70 -6.86 0.11 -4.92
CA GLU A 70 -7.53 -0.30 -6.15
C GLU A 70 -9.04 -0.40 -5.94
N PRO A 71 -9.86 0.33 -6.72
CA PRO A 71 -11.31 0.31 -6.56
C PRO A 71 -11.87 -1.10 -6.86
N GLY A 72 -12.76 -1.58 -5.99
CA GLY A 72 -13.32 -2.94 -6.02
C GLY A 72 -12.39 -4.02 -5.46
N ALA A 73 -11.15 -3.69 -5.10
CA ALA A 73 -10.24 -4.65 -4.48
C ALA A 73 -10.46 -4.73 -2.97
N ARG A 74 -10.28 -5.94 -2.43
CA ARG A 74 -10.29 -6.20 -0.99
C ARG A 74 -8.86 -6.35 -0.50
N TYR A 75 -8.62 -5.86 0.69
CA TYR A 75 -7.34 -5.96 1.39
C TYR A 75 -7.57 -6.59 2.74
N VAL A 76 -6.60 -7.36 3.17
CA VAL A 76 -6.53 -7.97 4.49
C VAL A 76 -5.39 -7.29 5.21
N VAL A 77 -5.66 -6.84 6.42
CA VAL A 77 -4.67 -6.21 7.29
C VAL A 77 -4.59 -6.97 8.59
N ASP A 78 -3.41 -6.99 9.19
CA ASP A 78 -3.20 -7.70 10.44
C ASP A 78 -4.02 -7.07 11.58
N ALA A 79 -3.89 -5.76 11.77
CA ALA A 79 -4.66 -5.03 12.79
C ALA A 79 -5.11 -3.65 12.30
N LEU A 80 -6.28 -3.22 12.78
CA LEU A 80 -6.76 -1.84 12.64
C LEU A 80 -6.73 -1.15 14.00
N HIS A 81 -6.16 0.05 14.01
CA HIS A 81 -6.15 0.91 15.18
C HIS A 81 -7.10 2.09 14.97
N ALA A 82 -8.08 2.24 15.86
CA ALA A 82 -8.93 3.43 15.91
C ALA A 82 -8.08 4.66 16.26
N ALA A 83 -8.09 5.68 15.42
CA ALA A 83 -7.51 6.97 15.75
C ALA A 83 -8.60 7.91 16.25
N SER A 84 -8.25 8.84 17.16
CA SER A 84 -9.15 9.78 17.82
C SER A 84 -9.86 10.79 16.91
N GLY A 85 -9.82 10.60 15.59
CA GLY A 85 -10.45 11.45 14.58
C GLY A 85 -11.46 10.71 13.69
N GLY A 86 -11.97 9.55 14.10
CA GLY A 86 -12.99 8.81 13.34
C GLY A 86 -12.44 8.13 12.07
N PHE A 87 -11.20 7.65 12.15
CA PHE A 87 -10.57 6.87 11.08
C PHE A 87 -9.74 5.73 11.68
N TYR A 88 -9.57 4.67 10.89
CA TYR A 88 -8.69 3.57 11.25
C TYR A 88 -7.31 3.74 10.63
N ARG A 89 -6.28 3.28 11.33
CA ARG A 89 -4.93 3.13 10.80
C ARG A 89 -4.59 1.66 10.73
N VAL A 90 -4.00 1.26 9.62
CA VAL A 90 -3.47 -0.10 9.51
C VAL A 90 -2.20 -0.23 10.33
N ARG A 91 -2.10 -1.34 11.07
CA ARG A 91 -0.88 -1.80 11.72
C ARG A 91 -0.54 -3.20 11.20
N GLY A 92 0.74 -3.46 11.02
CA GLY A 92 1.24 -4.72 10.47
C GLY A 92 1.23 -4.75 8.95
N ASP A 93 1.13 -5.96 8.40
CA ASP A 93 1.16 -6.18 6.96
C ASP A 93 -0.17 -5.82 6.29
N ILE A 94 -0.05 -5.28 5.08
CA ILE A 94 -1.17 -5.10 4.17
C ILE A 94 -1.04 -6.15 3.06
N ARG A 95 -2.09 -6.93 2.90
CA ARG A 95 -2.17 -7.99 1.90
C ARG A 95 -3.41 -7.78 1.05
N ARG A 96 -3.34 -8.03 -0.25
CA ARG A 96 -4.50 -7.91 -1.15
C ARG A 96 -5.18 -9.26 -1.23
N LEU A 97 -6.50 -9.29 -1.04
CA LEU A 97 -7.28 -10.50 -1.25
C LEU A 97 -7.58 -10.62 -2.76
N ARG A 98 -7.22 -11.76 -3.36
CA ARG A 98 -7.53 -12.10 -4.75
C ARG A 98 -8.71 -13.07 -4.83
#